data_AF-C1MUB7-F1
#
_entry.id   AF-C1MUB7-F1
#
_cell.length_a   1.000
_cell.length_b   1.000
_cell.length_c   1.000
_cell.angle_alpha   90.00
_cell.angle_beta   90.00
_cell.angle_gamma   90.00
#
_symmetry.space_group_name_H-M   'P 1'
#
loop_
_entity.id
_entity.type
_entity.pdbx_description
1 polymer ?
#
loop_
_entity_poly.entity_id
_entity_poly.type
_entity_poly.pdbx_seq_one_letter_code
_entity_poly.pdbx_strand_id
1 'polypeptide(L)'
;EVIAIAADSWITTAGLMYVIEYFHLAHGMEWYAAIAAATCVMRVCAFPLTIMQQKSAGKMHLAKPEMTALQESINEARRAGEHERAARLGRVFAIWSKHDVHPAKMLAPLLFQAPVFISFYFAISRMAEGLPSMRDGGFAWFQDLSIADPTFALPIISSLTFLAAVEFAPQNPAVKSSQREMTKWGLRALGVAMVPLTASFPSGVFVYWITSNVFSFAQTVLLRVPFAKRAMGIPEDPPP
;
A
#
# COMPACT_ATOMS: atom_id res chain seq x y z
N GLU A 1 27.98 0.06 -10.18
CA GLU A 1 28.25 -0.23 -8.76
C GLU A 1 27.47 -1.42 -8.21
N VAL A 2 26.17 -1.58 -8.47
CA VAL A 2 25.33 -2.59 -7.80
C VAL A 2 25.47 -4.02 -8.33
N ILE A 3 26.15 -4.24 -9.47
CA ILE A 3 26.19 -5.52 -10.20
C ILE A 3 26.57 -6.71 -9.29
N ALA A 4 27.62 -6.57 -8.49
CA ALA A 4 28.09 -7.66 -7.62
C ALA A 4 27.05 -8.04 -6.55
N ILE A 5 26.36 -7.06 -5.97
CA ILE A 5 25.36 -7.27 -4.93
C ILE A 5 24.06 -7.82 -5.54
N ALA A 6 23.71 -7.34 -6.74
CA ALA A 6 22.54 -7.74 -7.48
C ALA A 6 22.62 -9.20 -7.97
N ALA A 7 23.81 -9.70 -8.30
CA ALA A 7 24.03 -11.08 -8.75
C ALA A 7 23.60 -12.12 -7.71
N ASP A 8 23.81 -11.82 -6.41
CA ASP A 8 23.45 -12.71 -5.29
C ASP A 8 22.04 -12.43 -4.73
N SER A 9 21.22 -11.65 -5.45
CA SER A 9 19.91 -11.21 -4.98
C SER A 9 18.77 -11.86 -5.80
N TRP A 10 17.58 -11.95 -5.20
CA TRP A 10 16.39 -12.34 -5.95
C TRP A 10 16.13 -11.39 -7.11
N ILE A 11 15.53 -11.89 -8.19
CA ILE A 11 15.35 -11.13 -9.44
C ILE A 11 14.63 -9.79 -9.25
N THR A 12 13.62 -9.74 -8.36
CA THR A 12 12.88 -8.50 -8.06
C THR A 12 13.72 -7.50 -7.28
N THR A 13 14.53 -7.99 -6.34
CA THR A 13 15.48 -7.19 -5.57
C THR A 13 16.59 -6.63 -6.47
N ALA A 14 17.21 -7.50 -7.28
CA ALA A 14 18.24 -7.13 -8.26
C ALA A 14 17.71 -6.11 -9.28
N GLY A 15 16.51 -6.34 -9.81
CA GLY A 15 15.85 -5.40 -10.73
C GLY A 15 15.68 -4.02 -10.13
N LEU A 16 15.26 -3.93 -8.86
CA LEU A 16 15.12 -2.64 -8.17
C LEU A 16 16.47 -1.95 -7.93
N MET A 17 17.52 -2.69 -7.59
CA MET A 17 18.87 -2.12 -7.47
C MET A 17 19.31 -1.45 -8.78
N TYR A 18 19.08 -2.11 -9.93
CA TYR A 18 19.39 -1.54 -11.24
C TYR A 18 18.55 -0.30 -11.57
N VAL A 19 17.26 -0.28 -11.20
CA VAL A 19 16.42 0.91 -11.40
C VAL A 19 16.89 2.08 -10.54
N ILE A 20 17.24 1.84 -9.28
CA ILE A 20 17.78 2.88 -8.39
C ILE A 20 19.12 3.40 -8.93
N GLU A 21 20.03 2.49 -9.30
CA GLU A 21 21.32 2.86 -9.88
C GLU A 21 21.18 3.64 -11.20
N TYR A 22 20.21 3.28 -12.03
CA TYR A 22 19.93 4.02 -13.26
C TYR A 22 19.61 5.49 -12.99
N PHE A 23 18.80 5.80 -11.97
CA PHE A 23 18.57 7.19 -11.59
C PHE A 23 19.82 7.88 -11.05
N HIS A 24 20.62 7.17 -10.24
CA HIS A 24 21.87 7.70 -9.70
C HIS A 24 22.87 8.05 -10.82
N LEU A 25 23.17 7.10 -11.70
CA LEU A 25 24.22 7.24 -12.72
C LEU A 25 23.75 8.04 -13.94
N ALA A 26 22.57 7.74 -14.48
CA ALA A 26 22.13 8.35 -15.75
C ALA A 26 21.63 9.79 -15.58
N HIS A 27 21.12 10.15 -14.39
CA HIS A 27 20.59 11.48 -14.09
C HIS A 27 21.43 12.26 -13.09
N GLY A 28 22.54 11.69 -12.59
CA GLY A 28 23.42 12.33 -11.60
C GLY A 28 22.71 12.63 -10.27
N MET A 29 21.69 11.85 -9.91
CA MET A 29 20.94 12.04 -8.67
C MET A 29 21.70 11.47 -7.49
N GLU A 30 21.71 12.13 -6.34
CA GLU A 30 22.16 11.51 -5.09
C GLU A 30 21.33 10.26 -4.75
N TRP A 31 21.91 9.33 -3.98
CA TRP A 31 21.28 8.04 -3.69
C TRP A 31 19.88 8.18 -3.05
N TYR A 32 19.68 9.14 -2.14
CA TYR A 32 18.36 9.38 -1.54
C TYR A 32 17.32 9.77 -2.61
N ALA A 33 17.70 10.62 -3.56
CA ALA A 33 16.84 11.09 -4.64
C ALA A 33 16.57 9.97 -5.65
N ALA A 34 17.57 9.15 -5.95
CA ALA A 34 17.43 7.97 -6.81
C ALA A 34 16.45 6.94 -6.22
N ILE A 35 16.55 6.66 -4.91
CA ILE A 35 15.59 5.81 -4.18
C ILE A 35 14.18 6.39 -4.29
N ALA A 36 14.02 7.70 -4.04
CA ALA A 36 12.71 8.35 -4.13
C ALA A 36 12.14 8.30 -5.56
N ALA A 37 12.94 8.54 -6.59
CA ALA A 37 12.54 8.47 -7.99
C ALA A 37 12.09 7.06 -8.39
N ALA A 38 12.88 6.03 -8.06
CA ALA A 38 12.52 4.63 -8.29
C ALA A 38 11.20 4.26 -7.58
N THR A 39 11.02 4.76 -6.35
CA THR A 39 9.77 4.58 -5.59
C THR A 39 8.57 5.17 -6.33
N CYS A 40 8.69 6.42 -6.80
CA CYS A 40 7.64 7.09 -7.55
C CYS A 40 7.28 6.35 -8.84
N VAL A 41 8.27 5.90 -9.62
CA VAL A 41 8.03 5.10 -10.83
C VAL A 41 7.25 3.83 -10.51
N MET A 42 7.69 3.08 -9.50
CA MET A 42 7.00 1.86 -9.09
C MET A 42 5.57 2.11 -8.61
N ARG A 43 5.35 3.21 -7.89
CA ARG A 43 4.01 3.64 -7.45
C ARG A 43 3.11 4.03 -8.63
N VAL A 44 3.63 4.72 -9.64
CA VAL A 44 2.91 5.04 -10.88
C VAL A 44 2.56 3.78 -11.66
N CYS A 45 3.51 2.84 -11.82
CA CYS A 45 3.26 1.55 -12.46
C CYS A 45 2.19 0.72 -11.74
N ALA A 46 2.13 0.81 -10.40
CA ALA A 46 1.14 0.13 -9.58
C ALA A 46 -0.23 0.84 -9.55
N PHE A 47 -0.30 2.10 -10.00
CA PHE A 47 -1.50 2.92 -9.87
C PHE A 47 -2.75 2.35 -10.56
N PRO A 48 -2.68 1.73 -11.76
CA PRO A 48 -3.81 1.06 -12.38
C PRO A 48 -4.43 -0.05 -11.50
N LEU A 49 -3.60 -0.77 -10.72
CA LEU A 49 -4.10 -1.78 -9.78
C LEU A 49 -4.93 -1.15 -8.66
N THR A 50 -4.52 0.01 -8.15
CA THR A 50 -5.33 0.72 -7.16
C THR A 50 -6.63 1.23 -7.76
N ILE A 51 -6.62 1.73 -8.99
CA ILE A 51 -7.86 2.13 -9.70
C ILE A 51 -8.81 0.94 -9.81
N MET A 52 -8.29 -0.23 -10.21
CA MET A 52 -9.08 -1.47 -10.28
C MET A 52 -9.72 -1.82 -8.93
N GLN A 53 -8.96 -1.74 -7.83
CA GLN A 53 -9.48 -1.99 -6.49
C GLN A 53 -10.56 -0.98 -6.09
N GLN A 54 -10.36 0.31 -6.37
CA GLN A 54 -11.36 1.35 -6.08
C GLN A 54 -12.65 1.15 -6.88
N LYS A 55 -12.56 0.76 -8.16
CA LYS A 55 -13.73 0.38 -8.97
C LYS A 55 -14.49 -0.78 -8.34
N SER A 56 -13.77 -1.83 -7.92
CA SER A 56 -14.38 -2.99 -7.26
C SER A 56 -15.03 -2.61 -5.92
N ALA A 57 -14.44 -1.69 -5.17
CA ALA A 57 -15.00 -1.18 -3.92
C ALA A 57 -16.29 -0.36 -4.14
N GLY A 58 -16.33 0.49 -5.17
CA GLY A 58 -17.54 1.21 -5.56
C GLY A 58 -18.67 0.26 -5.99
N LYS A 59 -18.36 -0.77 -6.78
CA LYS A 59 -19.34 -1.81 -7.17
C LYS A 59 -19.85 -2.61 -5.96
N MET A 60 -18.98 -2.90 -4.99
CA MET A 60 -19.37 -3.53 -3.73
C MET A 60 -20.36 -2.65 -2.95
N HIS A 61 -20.22 -1.34 -3.00
CA HIS A 61 -21.18 -0.43 -2.38
C HIS A 61 -22.57 -0.52 -3.04
N LEU A 62 -22.63 -0.61 -4.37
CA LEU A 62 -23.88 -0.83 -5.11
C LEU A 62 -24.54 -2.18 -4.79
N ALA A 63 -23.75 -3.21 -4.52
CA ALA A 63 -24.23 -4.53 -4.11
C ALA A 63 -24.73 -4.57 -2.64
N LYS A 64 -24.44 -3.56 -1.83
CA LYS A 64 -24.72 -3.55 -0.38
C LYS A 64 -26.20 -3.78 -0.03
N PRO A 65 -27.20 -3.18 -0.69
CA PRO A 65 -28.62 -3.41 -0.36
C PRO A 65 -29.04 -4.87 -0.56
N GLU A 66 -28.66 -5.49 -1.69
CA GLU A 66 -28.94 -6.91 -1.97
C GLU A 66 -28.24 -7.82 -0.96
N MET A 67 -27.01 -7.47 -0.58
CA MET A 67 -26.26 -8.19 0.46
C MET A 67 -26.92 -8.10 1.84
N THR A 68 -27.47 -6.94 2.21
CA THR A 68 -28.22 -6.76 3.46
C THR A 68 -29.50 -7.59 3.47
N ALA A 69 -30.29 -7.54 2.39
CA ALA A 69 -31.52 -8.31 2.27
C ALA A 69 -31.25 -9.83 2.36
N LEU A 70 -30.19 -10.32 1.70
CA LEU A 70 -29.75 -11.71 1.81
C LEU A 70 -29.36 -12.06 3.26
N GLN A 71 -28.65 -11.16 3.95
CA GLN A 71 -28.23 -11.37 5.34
C GLN A 71 -29.43 -11.45 6.31
N GLU A 72 -30.48 -10.66 6.06
CA GLU A 72 -31.74 -10.70 6.82
C GLU A 72 -32.49 -12.01 6.58
N SER A 73 -32.70 -12.40 5.32
CA SER A 73 -33.37 -13.68 4.98
C SER A 73 -32.64 -14.88 5.58
N ILE A 74 -31.30 -14.81 5.61
CA ILE A 74 -30.43 -15.80 6.25
C ILE A 74 -30.67 -15.90 7.75
N ASN A 75 -30.83 -14.75 8.42
CA ASN A 75 -31.02 -14.71 9.86
C ASN A 75 -32.42 -15.24 10.22
N GLU A 76 -33.42 -14.95 9.41
CA GLU A 76 -34.78 -15.49 9.54
C GLU A 76 -34.81 -17.01 9.37
N ALA A 77 -34.21 -17.53 8.29
CA ALA A 77 -34.11 -18.98 8.06
C ALA A 77 -33.38 -19.70 9.20
N ARG A 78 -32.31 -19.08 9.74
CA ARG A 78 -31.61 -19.62 10.91
C ARG A 78 -32.48 -19.65 12.16
N ARG A 79 -33.32 -18.63 12.39
CA ARG A 79 -34.29 -18.63 13.50
C ARG A 79 -35.37 -19.71 13.31
N ALA A 80 -35.72 -20.01 12.05
CA ALA A 80 -36.64 -21.09 11.68
C ALA A 80 -36.01 -22.50 11.74
N GLY A 81 -34.72 -22.63 12.07
CA GLY A 81 -34.03 -23.92 12.19
C GLY A 81 -33.45 -24.47 10.88
N GLU A 82 -33.48 -23.70 9.80
CA GLU A 82 -32.94 -24.11 8.50
C GLU A 82 -31.43 -23.86 8.41
N HIS A 83 -30.67 -24.91 8.12
CA HIS A 83 -29.21 -24.88 8.07
C HIS A 83 -28.63 -25.15 6.68
N GLU A 84 -28.84 -24.23 5.74
CA GLU A 84 -28.14 -24.26 4.46
C GLU A 84 -26.95 -23.28 4.42
N ARG A 85 -25.73 -23.82 4.59
CA ARG A 85 -24.48 -23.03 4.45
C ARG A 85 -23.95 -22.98 3.01
N ALA A 86 -24.10 -24.06 2.24
CA ALA A 86 -23.57 -24.12 0.87
C ALA A 86 -24.35 -23.21 -0.10
N ALA A 87 -25.69 -23.27 -0.07
CA ALA A 87 -26.55 -22.38 -0.85
C ALA A 87 -26.37 -20.89 -0.48
N ARG A 88 -25.88 -20.61 0.74
CA ARG A 88 -25.60 -19.25 1.22
C ARG A 88 -24.41 -18.62 0.52
N LEU A 89 -23.29 -19.36 0.44
CA LEU A 89 -22.09 -18.88 -0.24
C LEU A 89 -22.37 -18.68 -1.74
N GLY A 90 -23.09 -19.60 -2.37
CA GLY A 90 -23.53 -19.46 -3.76
C GLY A 90 -24.35 -18.19 -4.02
N ARG A 91 -25.29 -17.87 -3.12
CA ARG A 91 -26.10 -16.63 -3.21
C ARG A 91 -25.25 -15.37 -3.07
N VAL A 92 -24.28 -15.34 -2.15
CA VAL A 92 -23.33 -14.22 -2.02
C VAL A 92 -22.51 -14.04 -3.31
N PHE A 93 -21.94 -15.14 -3.84
CA PHE A 93 -21.17 -15.09 -5.08
C PHE A 93 -22.03 -14.69 -6.29
N ALA A 94 -23.30 -15.08 -6.34
CA ALA A 94 -24.22 -14.68 -7.39
C ALA A 94 -24.47 -13.16 -7.38
N ILE A 95 -24.68 -12.56 -6.20
CA ILE A 95 -24.82 -11.10 -6.06
C ILE A 95 -23.51 -10.41 -6.46
N TRP A 96 -22.36 -10.88 -5.98
CA TRP A 96 -21.06 -10.31 -6.36
C TRP A 96 -20.80 -10.39 -7.87
N SER A 97 -21.09 -11.53 -8.49
CA SER A 97 -20.96 -11.74 -9.93
C SER A 97 -21.87 -10.80 -10.73
N LYS A 98 -23.13 -10.64 -10.30
CA LYS A 98 -24.10 -9.70 -10.89
C LYS A 98 -23.57 -8.26 -10.92
N HIS A 99 -22.80 -7.87 -9.90
CA HIS A 99 -22.22 -6.52 -9.77
C HIS A 99 -20.76 -6.43 -10.28
N ASP A 100 -20.20 -7.45 -10.93
CA ASP A 100 -18.78 -7.55 -11.36
C ASP A 100 -17.79 -7.28 -10.20
N VAL A 101 -18.11 -7.84 -9.03
CA VAL A 101 -17.26 -7.81 -7.84
C VAL A 101 -16.54 -9.15 -7.72
N HIS A 102 -15.20 -9.12 -7.72
CA HIS A 102 -14.38 -10.33 -7.58
C HIS A 102 -13.38 -10.17 -6.42
N PRO A 103 -13.27 -11.17 -5.51
CA PRO A 103 -12.28 -11.13 -4.43
C PRO A 103 -10.84 -10.92 -4.92
N ALA A 104 -10.49 -11.51 -6.08
CA ALA A 104 -9.17 -11.34 -6.68
C ALA A 104 -8.87 -9.87 -7.03
N LYS A 105 -9.84 -9.12 -7.59
CA LYS A 105 -9.68 -7.68 -7.91
C LYS A 105 -9.45 -6.85 -6.63
N MET A 106 -10.05 -7.26 -5.51
CA MET A 106 -9.89 -6.58 -4.23
C MET A 106 -8.53 -6.83 -3.56
N LEU A 107 -8.00 -8.05 -3.72
CA LEU A 107 -6.72 -8.46 -3.14
C LEU A 107 -5.51 -8.17 -4.04
N ALA A 108 -5.72 -7.93 -5.35
CA ALA A 108 -4.65 -7.74 -6.31
C ALA A 108 -3.62 -6.66 -5.90
N PRO A 109 -4.00 -5.47 -5.39
CA PRO A 109 -2.99 -4.49 -4.96
C PRO A 109 -2.17 -4.98 -3.77
N LEU A 110 -2.77 -5.71 -2.83
CA LEU A 110 -2.06 -6.26 -1.68
C LEU A 110 -1.03 -7.32 -2.14
N LEU A 111 -1.46 -8.23 -3.01
CA LEU A 111 -0.61 -9.29 -3.56
C LEU A 111 0.54 -8.74 -4.41
N PHE A 112 0.36 -7.58 -5.05
CA PHE A 112 1.41 -6.91 -5.79
C PHE A 112 2.32 -6.07 -4.89
N GLN A 113 1.75 -5.27 -3.97
CA GLN A 113 2.51 -4.34 -3.15
C GLN A 113 3.37 -5.04 -2.10
N ALA A 114 2.93 -6.16 -1.51
CA ALA A 114 3.73 -6.85 -0.50
C ALA A 114 5.08 -7.35 -1.06
N PRO A 115 5.16 -8.07 -2.19
CA PRO A 115 6.44 -8.41 -2.82
C PRO A 115 7.29 -7.20 -3.22
N VAL A 116 6.67 -6.14 -3.74
CA VAL A 116 7.39 -4.90 -4.09
C VAL A 116 8.01 -4.26 -2.85
N PHE A 117 7.27 -4.19 -1.75
CA PHE A 117 7.75 -3.67 -0.48
C PHE A 117 8.94 -4.47 0.06
N ILE A 118 8.82 -5.80 0.06
CA ILE A 118 9.90 -6.71 0.47
C ILE A 118 11.13 -6.52 -0.41
N SER A 119 10.93 -6.39 -1.73
CA SER A 119 12.03 -6.21 -2.69
C SER A 119 12.75 -4.88 -2.50
N PHE A 120 12.03 -3.77 -2.25
CA PHE A 120 12.63 -2.47 -1.94
C PHE A 120 13.43 -2.53 -0.64
N TYR A 121 12.88 -3.14 0.41
CA TYR A 121 13.58 -3.30 1.68
C TYR A 121 14.90 -4.04 1.47
N PHE A 122 14.89 -5.23 0.87
CA PHE A 122 16.11 -5.98 0.64
C PHE A 122 17.07 -5.30 -0.32
N ALA A 123 16.56 -4.59 -1.34
CA ALA A 123 17.40 -3.87 -2.29
C ALA A 123 18.20 -2.79 -1.57
N ILE A 124 17.51 -1.93 -0.84
CA ILE A 124 18.14 -0.80 -0.14
C ILE A 124 19.02 -1.28 1.00
N SER A 125 18.61 -2.28 1.79
CA SER A 125 19.44 -2.79 2.89
C SER A 125 20.73 -3.42 2.37
N ARG A 126 20.69 -4.19 1.27
CA ARG A 126 21.90 -4.78 0.69
C ARG A 126 22.79 -3.74 0.02
N MET A 127 22.20 -2.73 -0.61
CA MET A 127 22.95 -1.59 -1.14
C MET A 127 23.64 -0.81 -0.01
N ALA A 128 22.93 -0.56 1.10
CA ALA A 128 23.48 0.07 2.30
C ALA A 128 24.69 -0.69 2.86
N GLU A 129 24.62 -2.01 2.92
CA GLU A 129 25.73 -2.86 3.40
C GLU A 129 26.91 -2.91 2.41
N GLY A 130 26.62 -2.99 1.11
CA GLY A 130 27.64 -3.30 0.09
C GLY A 130 28.20 -2.13 -0.69
N LEU A 131 27.60 -0.93 -0.62
CA LEU A 131 28.02 0.24 -1.39
C LEU A 131 28.57 1.34 -0.47
N PRO A 132 29.90 1.60 -0.50
CA PRO A 132 30.48 2.72 0.22
C PRO A 132 29.92 4.08 -0.20
N SER A 133 29.50 4.22 -1.47
CA SER A 133 28.94 5.45 -2.03
C SER A 133 27.61 5.86 -1.38
N MET A 134 26.92 4.96 -0.66
CA MET A 134 25.71 5.31 0.09
C MET A 134 25.98 6.09 1.39
N ARG A 135 27.23 6.14 1.86
CA ARG A 135 27.59 6.83 3.11
C ARG A 135 27.55 8.35 3.00
N ASP A 136 27.71 8.87 1.78
CA ASP A 136 27.69 10.31 1.49
C ASP A 136 26.54 10.70 0.55
N GLY A 137 25.63 9.77 0.26
CA GLY A 137 24.55 9.95 -0.73
C GLY A 137 23.20 10.38 -0.16
N GLY A 138 23.18 10.84 1.09
CA GLY A 138 21.98 11.22 1.84
C GLY A 138 21.59 12.70 1.71
N PHE A 139 20.78 13.19 2.65
CA PHE A 139 20.28 14.56 2.64
C PHE A 139 20.10 15.13 4.04
N ALA A 140 20.31 16.44 4.20
CA ALA A 140 20.15 17.17 5.45
C ALA A 140 20.89 16.49 6.65
N TRP A 141 20.17 15.98 7.65
CA TRP A 141 20.75 15.35 8.84
C TRP A 141 21.05 13.85 8.69
N PHE A 142 20.63 13.22 7.58
CA PHE A 142 20.84 11.79 7.31
C PHE A 142 21.73 11.62 6.08
N GLN A 143 23.00 12.02 6.18
CA GLN A 143 23.97 11.92 5.07
C GLN A 143 24.35 10.46 4.76
N ASP A 144 24.51 9.64 5.79
CA ASP A 144 24.81 8.23 5.65
C ASP A 144 23.53 7.40 5.58
N LEU A 145 23.22 6.90 4.37
CA LEU A 145 22.04 6.07 4.12
C LEU A 145 22.20 4.63 4.61
N SER A 146 23.42 4.21 4.95
CA SER A 146 23.75 2.84 5.34
C SER A 146 23.54 2.55 6.82
N ILE A 147 23.48 3.59 7.65
CA ILE A 147 23.31 3.48 9.09
C ILE A 147 21.92 3.91 9.55
N ALA A 148 21.56 3.49 10.76
CA ALA A 148 20.35 3.96 11.44
C ALA A 148 20.43 5.46 11.75
N ASP A 149 19.28 6.15 11.69
CA ASP A 149 19.19 7.56 12.07
C ASP A 149 19.34 7.71 13.60
N PRO A 150 20.43 8.32 14.10
CA PRO A 150 20.66 8.45 15.53
C PRO A 150 19.66 9.38 16.23
N THR A 151 18.93 10.20 15.47
CA THR A 151 17.97 11.17 16.01
C THR A 151 16.55 10.61 16.14
N PHE A 152 16.29 9.41 15.62
CA PHE A 152 14.95 8.82 15.48
C PHE A 152 13.97 9.63 14.61
N ALA A 153 14.42 10.70 13.94
CA ALA A 153 13.57 11.55 13.14
C ALA A 153 12.95 10.79 11.96
N LEU A 154 13.75 10.01 11.22
CA LEU A 154 13.27 9.23 10.07
C LEU A 154 12.21 8.18 10.44
N PRO A 155 12.39 7.33 11.47
CA PRO A 155 11.34 6.45 11.97
C PRO A 155 10.05 7.17 12.36
N ILE A 156 10.16 8.31 13.06
CA ILE A 156 9.00 9.11 13.48
C ILE A 156 8.28 9.69 12.27
N ILE A 157 8.98 10.31 11.33
CA ILE A 157 8.39 10.88 10.11
C ILE A 157 7.73 9.80 9.26
N SER A 158 8.37 8.64 9.11
CA SER A 158 7.80 7.49 8.40
C SER A 158 6.49 7.03 9.06
N SER A 159 6.46 6.91 10.39
CA SER A 159 5.24 6.58 11.13
C SER A 159 4.15 7.63 10.96
N LEU A 160 4.47 8.92 11.08
CA LEU A 160 3.50 10.01 10.91
C LEU A 160 2.93 10.04 9.48
N THR A 161 3.76 9.87 8.47
CA THR A 161 3.31 9.83 7.06
C THR A 161 2.47 8.57 6.77
N PHE A 162 2.82 7.42 7.35
CA PHE A 162 2.01 6.22 7.28
C PHE A 162 0.62 6.42 7.92
N LEU A 163 0.59 6.98 9.13
CA LEU A 163 -0.66 7.28 9.83
C LEU A 163 -1.52 8.28 9.05
N ALA A 164 -0.91 9.32 8.46
CA ALA A 164 -1.62 10.24 7.59
C ALA A 164 -2.23 9.51 6.37
N ALA A 165 -1.50 8.60 5.72
CA ALA A 165 -2.05 7.80 4.63
C ALA A 165 -3.24 6.93 5.10
N VAL A 166 -3.17 6.35 6.30
CA VAL A 166 -4.25 5.53 6.89
C VAL A 166 -5.48 6.37 7.23
N GLU A 167 -5.33 7.55 7.84
CA GLU A 167 -6.46 8.39 8.23
C GLU A 167 -7.23 8.94 7.03
N PHE A 168 -6.50 9.25 5.95
CA PHE A 168 -7.11 9.77 4.74
C PHE A 168 -7.58 8.67 3.79
N ALA A 169 -7.20 7.41 4.00
CA ALA A 169 -7.62 6.30 3.15
C ALA A 169 -9.17 6.23 3.03
N PRO A 170 -9.71 6.08 1.81
CA PRO A 170 -11.15 5.96 1.61
C PRO A 170 -11.68 4.76 2.40
N GLN A 171 -12.80 5.00 3.06
CA GLN A 171 -13.42 3.98 3.91
C GLN A 171 -14.35 3.14 3.06
N ASN A 172 -14.23 1.81 3.14
CA ASN A 172 -15.16 0.94 2.45
C ASN A 172 -16.49 0.87 3.22
N PRO A 173 -17.59 1.46 2.72
CA PRO A 173 -18.87 1.49 3.41
C PRO A 173 -19.54 0.11 3.51
N ALA A 174 -19.06 -0.89 2.77
CA ALA A 174 -19.54 -2.27 2.87
C ALA A 174 -19.03 -2.99 4.13
N VAL A 175 -17.95 -2.49 4.75
CA VAL A 175 -17.42 -3.05 6.00
C VAL A 175 -18.18 -2.45 7.18
N LYS A 176 -18.56 -3.29 8.15
CA LYS A 176 -19.24 -2.86 9.38
C LYS A 176 -18.43 -1.77 10.10
N SER A 177 -19.12 -0.79 10.68
CA SER A 177 -18.49 0.33 11.39
C SER A 177 -17.55 -0.14 12.50
N SER A 178 -17.97 -1.11 13.32
CA SER A 178 -17.12 -1.67 14.40
C SER A 178 -15.85 -2.33 13.87
N GLN A 179 -15.94 -3.06 12.76
CA GLN A 179 -14.78 -3.69 12.12
C GLN A 179 -13.83 -2.65 11.52
N ARG A 180 -14.38 -1.59 10.91
CA ARG A 180 -13.58 -0.47 10.39
C ARG A 180 -12.81 0.24 11.49
N GLU A 181 -13.47 0.55 12.61
CA GLU A 181 -12.83 1.20 13.76
C GLU A 181 -11.74 0.31 14.35
N MET A 182 -12.01 -0.99 14.53
CA MET A 182 -11.00 -1.94 14.99
C MET A 182 -9.78 -1.98 14.06
N THR A 183 -9.98 -2.03 12.74
CA THR A 183 -8.88 -1.99 11.77
C THR A 183 -8.08 -0.70 11.87
N LYS A 184 -8.74 0.46 11.97
CA LYS A 184 -8.05 1.75 12.13
C LYS A 184 -7.21 1.80 13.39
N TRP A 185 -7.77 1.41 14.54
CA TRP A 185 -7.01 1.38 15.80
C TRP A 185 -5.84 0.40 15.75
N GLY A 186 -6.01 -0.76 15.10
CA GLY A 186 -4.91 -1.69 14.85
C GLY A 186 -3.79 -1.06 14.02
N LEU A 187 -4.12 -0.37 12.93
CA LEU A 187 -3.13 0.34 12.10
C LEU A 187 -2.47 1.52 12.83
N ARG A 188 -3.19 2.22 13.70
CA ARG A 188 -2.62 3.27 14.58
C ARG A 188 -1.61 2.70 15.55
N ALA A 189 -1.97 1.63 16.24
CA ALA A 189 -1.07 0.93 17.16
C ALA A 189 0.16 0.41 16.42
N LEU A 190 -0.02 -0.16 15.22
CA LEU A 190 1.07 -0.57 14.35
C LEU A 190 1.99 0.60 14.00
N GLY A 191 1.45 1.75 13.58
CA GLY A 191 2.24 2.93 13.25
C GLY A 191 3.13 3.39 14.41
N VAL A 192 2.58 3.44 15.63
CA VAL A 192 3.36 3.81 16.83
C VAL A 192 4.41 2.75 17.15
N ALA A 193 4.04 1.47 17.13
CA ALA A 193 4.95 0.37 17.43
C ALA A 193 6.10 0.24 16.42
N MET A 194 5.88 0.63 15.15
CA MET A 194 6.91 0.59 14.12
C MET A 194 8.09 1.53 14.41
N VAL A 195 7.92 2.61 15.19
CA VAL A 195 9.01 3.54 15.50
C VAL A 195 10.18 2.84 16.19
N PRO A 196 10.03 2.23 17.39
CA PRO A 196 11.14 1.51 18.03
C PRO A 196 11.53 0.22 17.30
N LEU A 197 10.58 -0.46 16.65
CA LEU A 197 10.86 -1.72 15.96
C LEU A 197 11.74 -1.57 14.72
N THR A 198 11.70 -0.39 14.08
CA THR A 198 12.45 -0.12 12.85
C THR A 198 13.58 0.89 13.05
N ALA A 199 13.77 1.41 14.27
CA ALA A 199 14.77 2.43 14.57
C ALA A 199 16.22 2.01 14.22
N SER A 200 16.52 0.70 14.20
CA SER A 200 17.83 0.17 13.84
C SER A 200 18.02 0.00 12.32
N PHE A 201 17.01 0.26 11.50
CA PHE A 201 17.08 0.04 10.06
C PHE A 201 17.88 1.16 9.37
N PRO A 202 18.55 0.87 8.24
CA PRO A 202 19.29 1.88 7.49
C PRO A 202 18.41 3.06 7.05
N SER A 203 18.96 4.27 7.11
CA SER A 203 18.25 5.51 6.76
C SER A 203 17.69 5.49 5.33
N GLY A 204 18.36 4.83 4.38
CA GLY A 204 17.86 4.64 3.02
C GLY A 204 16.49 3.96 2.95
N VAL A 205 16.19 3.02 3.85
CA VAL A 205 14.89 2.32 3.90
C VAL A 205 13.76 3.31 4.21
N PHE A 206 14.03 4.27 5.10
CA PHE A 206 13.07 5.30 5.46
C PHE A 206 12.83 6.31 4.33
N VAL A 207 13.84 6.59 3.48
CA VAL A 207 13.64 7.40 2.27
C VAL A 207 12.58 6.76 1.36
N TYR A 208 12.67 5.44 1.16
CA TYR A 208 11.65 4.68 0.44
C TYR A 208 10.29 4.77 1.13
N TRP A 209 10.20 4.43 2.42
CA TRP A 209 8.92 4.40 3.15
C TRP A 209 8.22 5.75 3.17
N ILE A 210 8.94 6.82 3.49
CA ILE A 210 8.39 8.18 3.53
C ILE A 210 7.89 8.58 2.14
N THR A 211 8.70 8.40 1.09
CA THR A 211 8.29 8.71 -0.29
C THR A 211 7.03 7.93 -0.68
N SER A 212 7.01 6.64 -0.35
CA SER A 212 5.92 5.71 -0.64
C SER A 212 4.62 6.07 0.11
N ASN A 213 4.72 6.55 1.35
CA ASN A 213 3.60 7.03 2.16
C ASN A 213 3.07 8.37 1.64
N VAL A 214 3.95 9.31 1.31
CA VAL A 214 3.58 10.60 0.70
C VAL A 214 2.88 10.39 -0.64
N PHE A 215 3.38 9.47 -1.48
CA PHE A 215 2.69 9.09 -2.71
C PHE A 215 1.30 8.53 -2.42
N SER A 216 1.18 7.60 -1.47
CA SER A 216 -0.11 7.01 -1.08
C SER A 216 -1.11 8.07 -0.60
N PHE A 217 -0.64 9.05 0.16
CA PHE A 217 -1.44 10.19 0.59
C PHE A 217 -1.88 11.07 -0.59
N ALA A 218 -0.95 11.46 -1.46
CA ALA A 218 -1.25 12.26 -2.65
C ALA A 218 -2.24 11.55 -3.58
N GLN A 219 -2.03 10.26 -3.80
CA GLN A 219 -2.92 9.39 -4.56
C GLN A 219 -4.33 9.35 -3.96
N THR A 220 -4.42 9.28 -2.62
CA THR A 220 -5.69 9.30 -1.90
C THR A 220 -6.43 10.62 -2.07
N VAL A 221 -5.71 11.74 -1.97
CA VAL A 221 -6.27 13.08 -2.22
C VAL A 221 -6.77 13.19 -3.65
N LEU A 222 -5.98 12.74 -4.64
CA LEU A 222 -6.38 12.73 -6.05
C LEU A 222 -7.66 11.91 -6.28
N LEU A 223 -7.74 10.72 -5.71
CA LEU A 223 -8.89 9.82 -5.87
C LEU A 223 -10.16 10.29 -5.14
N ARG A 224 -10.09 11.34 -4.30
CA ARG A 224 -11.26 11.99 -3.71
C ARG A 224 -11.87 13.05 -4.63
N VAL A 225 -11.13 13.56 -5.61
CA VAL A 225 -11.62 14.58 -6.53
C VAL A 225 -12.66 13.95 -7.49
N PRO A 226 -13.92 14.44 -7.54
CA PRO A 226 -14.96 13.84 -8.39
C PRO A 226 -14.57 13.76 -9.86
N PHE A 227 -13.92 14.81 -10.38
CA PHE A 227 -13.41 14.84 -11.75
C PHE A 227 -12.44 13.68 -12.02
N ALA A 228 -11.48 13.44 -11.11
CA ALA A 228 -10.51 12.37 -11.24
C ALA A 228 -11.20 10.99 -11.17
N LYS A 229 -12.16 10.80 -10.25
CA LYS A 229 -12.98 9.56 -10.17
C LYS A 229 -13.70 9.29 -11.50
N ARG A 230 -14.35 10.31 -12.07
CA ARG A 230 -15.05 10.19 -13.36
C ARG A 230 -14.10 9.87 -14.51
N ALA A 231 -12.97 10.58 -14.62
CA ALA A 231 -11.97 10.34 -15.66
C ALA A 231 -11.41 8.90 -15.60
N MET A 232 -11.29 8.34 -14.40
CA MET A 232 -10.82 6.97 -14.19
C MET A 232 -11.95 5.92 -14.24
N GLY A 233 -13.22 6.32 -14.37
CA GLY A 233 -14.37 5.41 -14.38
C GLY A 233 -14.65 4.73 -13.03
N ILE A 234 -14.32 5.39 -11.92
CA ILE A 234 -14.62 4.92 -10.57
C ILE A 234 -16.06 5.35 -10.24
N PRO A 235 -16.95 4.42 -9.80
CA PRO A 235 -18.31 4.79 -9.41
C PRO A 235 -18.31 5.90 -8.36
N GLU A 236 -19.18 6.90 -8.56
CA GLU A 236 -19.41 7.92 -7.53
C GLU A 236 -20.15 7.29 -6.35
N ASP A 237 -19.84 7.74 -5.15
CA ASP A 237 -20.60 7.32 -3.97
C ASP A 237 -21.99 7.97 -4.10
N PRO A 238 -23.10 7.24 -3.87
CA PRO A 238 -24.41 7.85 -3.86
C PRO A 238 -24.44 8.95 -2.79
N PRO A 239 -25.19 10.04 -3.03
CA PRO A 239 -25.30 11.12 -2.06
C PRO A 239 -25.79 10.58 -0.70
N PRO A 240 -25.34 11.19 0.41
CA PRO A 240 -25.70 10.76 1.77
C PRO A 240 -27.20 10.82 2.06
#